data_AF-D5X9Q0-F1
#
_entry.id   AF-D5X9Q0-F1
#
_cell.length_a   1.000
_cell.length_b   1.000
_cell.length_c   1.000
_cell.angle_alpha   90.00
_cell.angle_beta   90.00
_cell.angle_gamma   90.00
#
_symmetry.space_group_name_H-M   'P 1'
#
loop_
_entity.id
_entity.type
_entity.pdbx_description
1 polymer ?
#
loop_
_entity_poly.entity_id
_entity_poly.type
_entity_poly.pdbx_seq_one_letter_code
_entity_poly.pdbx_strand_id
1 'polypeptide(L)'
;MERDSGQQINFWKKSFQNKVLLLVLIALAVIVIGTGATLKASDKPAFCTNCHIMNTYYKSYSESNLLANKHAKAGLVCHDCHETSITAKINEGIKYITNDFKTPMKQRRYSKELCLKCHNDFDKIIEKTQSLEEANPHESHFGSQECYECHSMHRQSNVMCSRCHQFPWYKDLDSSWKQSGK
;
A
#
# COMPACT_ATOMS: atom_id res chain seq x y z
N MET A 1 47.28 -19.34 -55.64
CA MET A 1 46.51 -18.27 -54.99
C MET A 1 45.66 -18.90 -53.90
N GLU A 2 46.24 -19.20 -52.74
CA GLU A 2 45.53 -19.78 -51.59
C GLU A 2 45.92 -18.99 -50.34
N ARG A 3 45.34 -17.81 -50.23
CA ARG A 3 45.26 -17.08 -48.96
C ARG A 3 43.81 -16.63 -48.84
N ASP A 4 43.27 -16.73 -47.62
CA ASP A 4 42.21 -15.86 -47.07
C ASP A 4 40.84 -16.47 -46.71
N SER A 5 40.57 -17.77 -46.91
CA SER A 5 39.28 -18.35 -46.47
C SER A 5 39.14 -18.46 -44.94
N GLY A 6 40.20 -18.85 -44.23
CA GLY A 6 40.19 -19.01 -42.76
C GLY A 6 40.25 -17.68 -41.98
N GLN A 7 40.84 -16.63 -42.55
CA GLN A 7 40.87 -15.30 -41.91
C GLN A 7 39.52 -14.58 -42.04
N GLN A 8 38.85 -14.68 -43.20
CA GLN A 8 37.50 -14.15 -43.38
C GLN A 8 36.48 -14.78 -42.43
N ILE A 9 36.46 -16.12 -42.30
CA ILE A 9 35.49 -16.82 -41.42
C ILE A 9 35.65 -16.38 -39.95
N ASN A 10 36.89 -16.24 -39.48
CA ASN A 10 37.18 -15.79 -38.11
C ASN A 10 36.81 -14.31 -37.87
N PHE A 11 37.01 -13.45 -38.88
CA PHE A 11 36.62 -12.04 -38.83
C PHE A 11 35.09 -11.88 -38.77
N TRP A 12 34.34 -12.62 -39.60
CA TRP A 12 32.88 -12.60 -39.61
C TRP A 12 32.29 -13.17 -38.32
N LYS A 13 32.85 -14.26 -37.79
CA LYS A 13 32.42 -14.86 -36.52
C LYS A 13 32.66 -13.93 -35.33
N LYS A 14 33.80 -13.24 -35.28
CA LYS A 14 34.15 -12.26 -34.24
C LYS A 14 33.30 -10.99 -34.35
N SER A 15 33.04 -10.51 -35.57
CA SER A 15 32.12 -9.39 -35.83
C SER A 15 30.68 -9.71 -35.41
N PHE A 16 30.19 -10.92 -35.72
CA PHE A 16 28.88 -11.39 -35.29
C PHE A 16 28.80 -11.53 -33.77
N GLN A 17 29.81 -12.12 -33.12
CA GLN A 17 29.90 -12.22 -31.66
C GLN A 17 29.91 -10.84 -30.97
N ASN A 18 30.64 -9.87 -31.51
CA ASN A 18 30.67 -8.51 -30.97
C ASN A 18 29.32 -7.81 -31.11
N LYS A 19 28.60 -8.00 -32.22
CA LYS A 19 27.24 -7.45 -32.42
C LYS A 19 26.24 -8.09 -31.45
N VAL A 20 26.30 -9.41 -31.25
CA VAL A 20 25.46 -10.10 -30.26
C VAL A 20 25.78 -9.63 -28.85
N LEU A 21 27.06 -9.49 -28.50
CA LEU A 21 27.47 -8.95 -27.20
C LEU A 21 26.96 -7.52 -26.98
N LEU A 22 27.06 -6.66 -27.99
CA LEU A 22 26.53 -5.29 -27.94
C LEU A 22 25.01 -5.28 -27.73
N LEU A 23 24.26 -6.13 -28.44
CA LEU A 23 22.81 -6.23 -28.28
C LEU A 23 22.42 -6.74 -26.89
N VAL A 24 23.15 -7.71 -26.34
CA VAL A 24 22.94 -8.19 -24.96
C VAL A 24 23.23 -7.09 -23.95
N LEU A 25 24.31 -6.33 -24.12
CA LEU A 25 24.65 -5.20 -23.25
C LEU A 25 23.61 -4.08 -23.32
N ILE A 26 23.09 -3.77 -24.51
CA ILE A 26 22.01 -2.81 -24.69
C ILE A 26 20.74 -3.32 -24.00
N ALA A 27 20.37 -4.59 -24.19
CA ALA A 27 19.20 -5.18 -23.54
C ALA A 27 19.32 -5.14 -22.01
N LEU A 28 20.49 -5.49 -21.46
CA LEU A 28 20.77 -5.39 -20.02
C LEU A 28 20.70 -3.94 -19.52
N ALA A 29 21.27 -3.00 -20.26
CA ALA A 29 21.19 -1.58 -19.91
C ALA A 29 19.74 -1.08 -19.89
N VAL A 30 18.93 -1.46 -20.88
CA VAL A 30 17.50 -1.13 -20.93
C VAL A 30 16.74 -1.75 -19.75
N ILE A 31 17.03 -3.00 -19.40
CA ILE A 31 16.41 -3.66 -18.23
C ILE A 31 16.78 -2.94 -16.93
N VAL A 32 18.05 -2.60 -16.72
CA VAL A 32 18.51 -1.92 -15.51
C VAL A 32 17.88 -0.53 -15.40
N ILE A 33 17.89 0.26 -16.48
CA ILE A 33 17.29 1.59 -16.53
C ILE A 33 15.77 1.51 -16.31
N GLY A 34 15.09 0.59 -16.99
CA GLY A 34 13.64 0.38 -16.87
C GLY A 34 13.24 -0.05 -15.46
N THR A 35 14.03 -0.93 -14.82
CA THR A 35 13.80 -1.37 -13.44
C THR A 35 13.95 -0.20 -12.47
N GLY A 36 15.02 0.59 -12.58
CA GLY A 36 15.22 1.77 -11.74
C GLY A 36 14.12 2.82 -11.88
N ALA A 37 13.69 3.10 -13.11
CA ALA A 37 12.59 4.04 -13.38
C ALA A 37 11.26 3.55 -12.78
N THR A 38 10.98 2.24 -12.88
CA THR A 38 9.75 1.63 -12.35
C THR A 38 9.74 1.66 -10.82
N LEU A 39 10.87 1.37 -10.17
CA LEU A 39 11.00 1.45 -8.71
C LEU A 39 10.69 2.86 -8.21
N LYS A 40 11.29 3.88 -8.84
CA LYS A 40 11.02 5.29 -8.48
C LYS A 40 9.59 5.72 -8.77
N ALA A 41 8.97 5.19 -9.83
CA ALA A 41 7.57 5.45 -10.12
C ALA A 41 6.65 4.82 -9.06
N SER A 42 7.05 3.66 -8.50
CA SER A 42 6.26 2.93 -7.50
C SER A 42 6.14 3.63 -6.14
N ASP A 43 6.96 4.66 -5.89
CA ASP A 43 6.83 5.51 -4.70
C ASP A 43 5.59 6.41 -4.76
N LYS A 44 5.03 6.63 -5.95
CA LYS A 44 3.85 7.48 -6.14
C LYS A 44 2.57 6.66 -5.93
N PRO A 45 1.65 7.06 -5.03
CA PRO A 45 0.38 6.35 -4.81
C PRO A 45 -0.45 6.06 -6.08
N ALA A 46 -0.42 6.98 -7.05
CA ALA A 46 -1.11 6.81 -8.34
C ALA A 46 -0.53 5.70 -9.22
N PHE A 47 0.72 5.26 -9.01
CA PHE A 47 1.30 4.16 -9.77
C PHE A 47 0.57 2.84 -9.52
N CYS A 48 0.09 2.63 -8.29
CA CYS A 48 -0.55 1.40 -7.84
C CYS A 48 -1.86 1.11 -8.61
N THR A 49 -2.49 2.11 -9.24
CA THR A 49 -3.70 1.92 -10.05
C THR A 49 -3.44 1.22 -11.39
N ASN A 50 -2.18 1.11 -11.81
CA ASN A 50 -1.82 0.60 -13.14
C ASN A 50 -1.58 -0.91 -13.18
N CYS A 51 -1.30 -1.54 -12.04
CA CYS A 51 -0.90 -2.95 -11.98
C CYS A 51 -1.87 -3.85 -11.22
N HIS A 52 -2.70 -3.30 -10.34
CA HIS A 52 -3.65 -4.06 -9.52
C HIS A 52 -4.92 -3.25 -9.24
N ILE A 53 -5.94 -3.87 -8.63
CA ILE A 53 -7.28 -3.27 -8.43
C ILE A 53 -7.26 -2.25 -7.29
N MET A 54 -6.46 -1.20 -7.44
CA MET A 54 -6.33 -0.13 -6.45
C MET A 54 -7.24 1.03 -6.68
N ASN A 55 -7.87 1.17 -7.83
CA ASN A 55 -8.66 2.37 -8.15
C ASN A 55 -9.61 2.76 -7.02
N THR A 56 -10.36 1.82 -6.45
CA THR A 56 -11.26 2.07 -5.32
C THR A 56 -10.52 2.53 -4.06
N TYR A 57 -9.38 1.89 -3.74
CA TYR A 57 -8.59 2.19 -2.54
C TYR A 57 -7.81 3.50 -2.68
N TYR A 58 -7.24 3.75 -3.86
CA TYR A 58 -6.62 5.01 -4.24
C TYR A 58 -7.63 6.15 -4.13
N LYS A 59 -8.84 6.03 -4.71
CA LYS A 59 -9.90 7.05 -4.55
C LYS A 59 -10.27 7.28 -3.08
N SER A 60 -10.39 6.22 -2.28
CA SER A 60 -10.63 6.38 -0.84
C SER A 60 -9.50 7.13 -0.13
N TYR A 61 -8.27 6.99 -0.61
CA TYR A 61 -7.09 7.68 -0.09
C TYR A 61 -6.97 9.12 -0.62
N SER A 62 -7.21 9.39 -1.91
CA SER A 62 -6.99 10.69 -2.53
C SER A 62 -8.19 11.65 -2.42
N GLU A 63 -9.41 11.12 -2.49
CA GLU A 63 -10.62 11.92 -2.78
C GLU A 63 -11.69 11.84 -1.68
N SER A 64 -11.66 10.86 -0.79
CA SER A 64 -12.71 10.67 0.23
C SER A 64 -12.46 11.47 1.52
N ASN A 65 -13.29 11.25 2.54
CA ASN A 65 -13.06 11.72 3.92
C ASN A 65 -12.68 10.60 4.90
N LEU A 66 -12.45 9.38 4.40
CA LEU A 66 -12.10 8.20 5.19
C LEU A 66 -10.73 8.36 5.85
N LEU A 67 -10.41 7.49 6.80
CA LEU A 67 -9.17 7.59 7.58
C LEU A 67 -7.90 7.51 6.71
N ALA A 68 -7.94 6.78 5.59
CA ALA A 68 -6.87 6.79 4.58
C ALA A 68 -6.64 8.19 3.99
N ASN A 69 -7.69 8.96 3.70
CA ASN A 69 -7.54 10.33 3.21
C ASN A 69 -6.98 11.29 4.26
N LYS A 70 -7.35 11.10 5.53
CA LYS A 70 -6.77 11.88 6.63
C LYS A 70 -5.26 11.65 6.72
N HIS A 71 -4.79 10.42 6.49
CA HIS A 71 -3.36 10.10 6.43
C HIS A 71 -2.69 10.60 5.14
N ALA A 72 -3.39 10.54 4.00
CA ALA A 72 -2.91 11.15 2.75
C ALA A 72 -2.63 12.65 2.91
N LYS A 73 -3.54 13.37 3.58
CA LYS A 73 -3.40 14.79 3.91
C LYS A 73 -2.26 15.08 4.88
N ALA A 74 -1.88 14.10 5.71
CA ALA A 74 -0.70 14.17 6.56
C ALA A 74 0.61 13.80 5.82
N GLY A 75 0.55 13.54 4.51
CA GLY A 75 1.72 13.27 3.67
C GLY A 75 2.15 11.81 3.60
N LEU A 76 1.39 10.88 4.20
CA LEU A 76 1.71 9.46 4.15
C LEU A 76 1.31 8.85 2.80
N VAL A 77 2.13 7.96 2.27
CA VAL A 77 1.91 7.21 1.03
C VAL A 77 1.52 5.76 1.31
N CYS A 78 1.12 5.02 0.26
CA CYS A 78 0.62 3.66 0.41
C CYS A 78 1.61 2.73 1.15
N HIS A 79 2.91 2.82 0.83
CA HIS A 79 3.93 1.95 1.40
C HIS A 79 4.26 2.23 2.87
N ASP A 80 3.86 3.38 3.43
CA ASP A 80 4.06 3.67 4.86
C ASP A 80 3.24 2.72 5.75
N CYS A 81 2.22 2.07 5.18
CA CYS A 81 1.42 1.03 5.85
C CYS A 81 1.39 -0.30 5.07
N HIS A 82 1.41 -0.26 3.74
CA HIS A 82 1.31 -1.42 2.86
C HIS A 82 2.67 -1.89 2.37
N GLU A 83 3.58 -2.21 3.29
CA GLU A 83 4.81 -2.92 2.92
C GLU A 83 4.48 -4.36 2.55
N THR A 84 4.81 -4.74 1.31
CA THR A 84 4.73 -6.12 0.84
C THR A 84 6.08 -6.51 0.25
N SER A 85 6.45 -7.78 0.45
CA SER A 85 7.66 -8.31 -0.17
C SER A 85 7.54 -8.24 -1.71
N ILE A 86 8.68 -8.14 -2.40
CA ILE A 86 8.73 -8.15 -3.86
C ILE A 86 8.01 -9.38 -4.43
N THR A 87 8.17 -10.53 -3.79
CA THR A 87 7.46 -11.77 -4.15
C THR A 87 5.95 -11.63 -4.05
N ALA A 88 5.43 -10.96 -3.02
CA ALA A 88 4.00 -10.71 -2.90
C ALA A 88 3.49 -9.80 -4.02
N LYS A 89 4.24 -8.75 -4.39
CA LYS A 89 3.90 -7.85 -5.51
C LYS A 89 3.86 -8.59 -6.85
N ILE A 90 4.83 -9.46 -7.11
CA ILE A 90 4.86 -10.30 -8.32
C ILE A 90 3.64 -11.22 -8.37
N ASN A 91 3.32 -11.90 -7.26
CA ASN A 91 2.16 -12.77 -7.18
C ASN A 91 0.84 -12.03 -7.37
N GLU A 92 0.73 -10.81 -6.83
CA GLU A 92 -0.43 -9.92 -7.05
C GLU A 92 -0.56 -9.52 -8.53
N GLY A 93 0.56 -9.20 -9.20
CA GLY A 93 0.59 -8.89 -10.63
C GLY A 93 0.20 -10.06 -11.52
N ILE A 94 0.69 -11.27 -11.22
CA ILE A 94 0.29 -12.50 -11.93
C ILE A 94 -1.23 -12.70 -11.79
N LYS A 95 -1.76 -12.63 -10.56
CA LYS A 95 -3.19 -12.75 -10.29
C LYS A 95 -4.04 -11.73 -11.05
N TYR A 96 -3.55 -10.50 -11.19
CA TYR A 96 -4.22 -9.47 -11.99
C TYR A 96 -4.30 -9.85 -13.48
N ILE A 97 -3.17 -10.26 -14.08
CA ILE A 97 -3.10 -10.64 -15.50
C ILE A 97 -3.89 -11.92 -15.78
N THR A 98 -3.91 -12.87 -14.86
CA THR A 98 -4.68 -14.12 -14.99
C THR A 98 -6.14 -13.98 -14.57
N ASN A 99 -6.58 -12.78 -14.17
CA ASN A 99 -7.92 -12.51 -13.64
C ASN A 99 -8.31 -13.41 -12.43
N ASP A 100 -7.32 -13.83 -11.63
CA ASP A 100 -7.49 -14.66 -10.42
C ASP A 100 -7.36 -13.80 -9.15
N PHE A 101 -8.30 -12.87 -8.96
CA PHE A 101 -8.35 -12.00 -7.79
C PHE A 101 -9.75 -11.93 -7.19
N LYS A 102 -9.83 -11.50 -5.93
CA LYS A 102 -11.10 -11.33 -5.21
C LYS A 102 -11.42 -9.85 -5.00
N THR A 103 -12.65 -9.47 -5.29
CA THR A 103 -13.21 -8.14 -5.03
C THR A 103 -14.45 -8.27 -4.14
N PRO A 104 -14.53 -7.60 -2.97
CA PRO A 104 -13.49 -6.76 -2.38
C PRO A 104 -12.26 -7.58 -1.95
N MET A 105 -11.09 -6.93 -1.88
CA MET A 105 -9.88 -7.59 -1.39
C MET A 105 -10.05 -8.04 0.05
N LYS A 106 -9.36 -9.13 0.42
CA LYS A 106 -9.31 -9.57 1.82
C LYS A 106 -8.77 -8.44 2.70
N GLN A 107 -9.53 -8.09 3.73
CA GLN A 107 -9.13 -7.07 4.69
C GLN A 107 -7.81 -7.47 5.37
N ARG A 108 -6.86 -6.52 5.42
CA ARG A 108 -5.62 -6.64 6.18
C ARG A 108 -5.84 -6.07 7.58
N ARG A 109 -5.22 -6.71 8.58
CA ARG A 109 -5.14 -6.21 9.96
C ARG A 109 -3.70 -5.82 10.21
N TYR A 110 -3.50 -4.62 10.73
CA TYR A 110 -2.20 -4.09 11.09
C TYR A 110 -2.17 -3.93 12.59
N SER A 111 -1.11 -4.40 13.24
CA SER A 111 -1.04 -4.33 14.68
C SER A 111 -0.96 -2.88 15.16
N LYS A 112 -1.39 -2.65 16.39
CA LYS A 112 -1.33 -1.34 17.06
C LYS A 112 0.07 -0.72 17.00
N GLU A 113 1.14 -1.53 17.05
CA GLU A 113 2.52 -1.05 16.97
C GLU A 113 2.79 -0.28 15.68
N LEU A 114 2.19 -0.66 14.55
CA LEU A 114 2.33 0.09 13.30
C LEU A 114 1.80 1.52 13.45
N CYS A 115 0.62 1.66 14.05
CA CYS A 115 -0.01 2.95 14.28
C CYS A 115 0.81 3.81 15.24
N LEU A 116 1.34 3.19 16.30
CA LEU A 116 2.15 3.86 17.32
C LEU A 116 3.51 4.35 16.81
N LYS A 117 3.99 3.89 15.64
CA LYS A 117 5.19 4.49 15.00
C LYS A 117 5.07 6.00 14.77
N CYS A 118 3.84 6.49 14.53
CA CYS A 118 3.55 7.91 14.32
C CYS A 118 2.67 8.50 15.42
N HIS A 119 1.76 7.69 15.98
CA HIS A 119 0.88 8.13 17.08
C HIS A 119 1.56 8.05 18.46
N ASN A 120 2.82 7.60 18.51
CA ASN A 120 3.71 7.56 19.66
C ASN A 120 3.21 6.69 20.81
N ASP A 121 2.54 7.32 21.77
CA ASP A 121 2.26 6.77 23.09
C ASP A 121 0.75 6.66 23.28
N PHE A 122 0.29 5.45 23.63
CA PHE A 122 -1.12 5.18 23.82
C PHE A 122 -1.71 5.96 25.00
N ASP A 123 -0.92 6.23 26.05
CA ASP A 123 -1.38 7.01 27.20
C ASP A 123 -1.66 8.46 26.80
N LYS A 124 -0.87 9.02 25.88
CA LYS A 124 -1.14 10.36 25.31
C LYS A 124 -2.39 10.39 24.42
N ILE A 125 -2.76 9.26 23.81
CA ILE A 125 -4.02 9.15 23.05
C ILE A 125 -5.20 9.15 24.02
N ILE A 126 -5.09 8.43 25.14
CA ILE A 126 -6.09 8.46 26.22
C ILE A 126 -6.26 9.88 26.75
N GLU A 127 -5.16 10.55 27.11
CA GLU A 127 -5.18 11.94 27.61
C GLU A 127 -5.84 12.91 26.61
N LYS A 128 -5.50 12.81 25.32
CA LYS A 128 -6.12 13.64 24.28
C LYS A 128 -7.61 13.41 24.08
N THR A 129 -8.14 12.30 24.60
CA THR A 129 -9.55 11.93 24.50
C THR A 129 -10.28 11.97 25.85
N GLN A 130 -9.63 12.49 26.89
CA GLN A 130 -10.20 12.60 28.24
C GLN A 130 -11.46 13.47 28.30
N SER A 131 -11.64 14.42 27.38
CA SER A 131 -12.84 15.26 27.30
C SER A 131 -14.10 14.47 26.91
N LEU A 132 -13.96 13.19 26.57
CA LEU A 132 -15.08 12.26 26.40
C LEU A 132 -15.51 11.61 27.73
N GLU A 133 -14.99 12.14 28.86
CA GLU A 133 -15.25 11.97 30.31
C GLU A 133 -15.89 10.64 30.76
N GLU A 134 -17.10 10.31 30.31
CA GLU A 134 -17.82 9.10 30.74
C GLU A 134 -17.59 7.87 29.84
N ALA A 135 -17.03 8.07 28.64
CA ALA A 135 -16.93 7.03 27.61
C ALA A 135 -15.75 7.26 26.67
N ASN A 136 -14.53 7.35 27.21
CA ASN A 136 -13.33 7.41 26.41
C ASN A 136 -13.13 6.06 25.65
N PRO A 137 -13.17 6.02 24.30
CA PRO A 137 -13.00 4.77 23.56
C PRO A 137 -11.59 4.17 23.66
N HIS A 138 -10.60 4.94 24.15
CA HIS A 138 -9.23 4.47 24.34
C HIS A 138 -8.94 4.01 25.77
N GLU A 139 -9.86 4.21 26.70
CA GLU A 139 -9.77 3.76 28.09
C GLU A 139 -11.07 3.04 28.46
N SER A 140 -11.04 1.71 28.37
CA SER A 140 -12.26 0.91 28.52
C SER A 140 -12.04 -0.32 29.40
N HIS A 141 -13.14 -0.92 29.85
CA HIS A 141 -13.14 -2.18 30.59
C HIS A 141 -12.65 -3.39 29.76
N PHE A 142 -12.46 -3.24 28.44
CA PHE A 142 -11.80 -4.24 27.60
C PHE A 142 -10.26 -4.13 27.64
N GLY A 143 -9.71 -3.15 28.36
CA GLY A 143 -8.29 -2.83 28.34
C GLY A 143 -7.86 -2.30 26.97
N SER A 144 -6.55 -2.39 26.70
CA SER A 144 -5.97 -1.90 25.44
C SER A 144 -6.38 -2.81 24.27
N GLN A 145 -7.04 -2.22 23.27
CA GLN A 145 -7.49 -2.91 22.06
C GLN A 145 -6.61 -2.56 20.86
N GLU A 146 -6.68 -3.40 19.83
CA GLU A 146 -6.05 -3.10 18.55
C GLU A 146 -6.79 -1.96 17.82
N CYS A 147 -6.04 -1.03 17.23
CA CYS A 147 -6.62 0.14 16.56
C CYS A 147 -7.63 -0.25 15.47
N TYR A 148 -7.36 -1.34 14.75
CA TYR A 148 -8.16 -1.80 13.61
C TYR A 148 -9.55 -2.35 14.00
N GLU A 149 -9.81 -2.61 15.27
CA GLU A 149 -11.13 -3.07 15.72
C GLU A 149 -12.19 -1.98 15.51
N CYS A 150 -11.79 -0.72 15.69
CA CYS A 150 -12.64 0.44 15.49
C CYS A 150 -12.27 1.21 14.21
N HIS A 151 -10.99 1.53 14.03
CA HIS A 151 -10.50 2.38 12.95
C HIS A 151 -10.30 1.61 11.64
N SER A 152 -11.03 2.02 10.61
CA SER A 152 -10.92 1.47 9.25
C SER A 152 -10.33 2.51 8.29
N MET A 153 -9.26 2.15 7.59
CA MET A 153 -8.57 3.05 6.65
C MET A 153 -9.41 3.35 5.40
N HIS A 154 -9.85 2.31 4.70
CA HIS A 154 -10.47 2.42 3.36
C HIS A 154 -12.00 2.20 3.36
N ARG A 155 -12.64 2.31 4.53
CA ARG A 155 -14.10 2.25 4.68
C ARG A 155 -14.50 2.98 5.95
N GLN A 156 -15.79 3.16 6.17
CA GLN A 156 -16.26 3.78 7.40
C GLN A 156 -15.78 3.01 8.64
N SER A 157 -15.23 3.76 9.60
CA SER A 157 -14.84 3.24 10.91
C SER A 157 -16.09 2.91 11.73
N ASN A 158 -15.94 2.08 12.75
CA ASN A 158 -17.05 1.69 13.63
C ASN A 158 -16.65 1.91 15.08
N VAL A 159 -17.59 2.32 15.92
CA VAL A 159 -17.37 2.34 17.37
C VAL A 159 -17.83 1.00 17.90
N MET A 160 -16.88 0.10 18.18
CA MET A 160 -17.19 -1.27 18.64
C MET A 160 -18.06 -1.25 19.91
N CYS A 161 -17.81 -0.31 20.81
CA CYS A 161 -18.55 -0.09 22.04
C CYS A 161 -20.03 0.26 21.79
N SER A 162 -20.37 0.88 20.65
CA SER A 162 -21.74 1.29 20.33
C SER A 162 -22.66 0.12 20.00
N ARG A 163 -22.13 -1.11 19.99
CA ARG A 163 -22.93 -2.34 19.88
C ARG A 163 -23.74 -2.62 21.14
N CYS A 164 -23.24 -2.15 22.29
CA CYS A 164 -23.87 -2.35 23.60
C CYS A 164 -24.20 -1.02 24.29
N HIS A 165 -23.43 0.03 24.03
CA HIS A 165 -23.57 1.33 24.68
C HIS A 165 -24.11 2.40 23.71
N GLN A 166 -24.71 3.44 24.26
CA GLN A 166 -25.06 4.65 23.51
C GLN A 166 -24.34 5.83 24.15
N PHE A 167 -23.49 6.50 23.39
CA PHE A 167 -22.68 7.61 23.90
C PHE A 167 -23.11 8.93 23.27
N PRO A 168 -23.28 10.02 24.05
CA PRO A 168 -23.72 11.30 23.53
C PRO A 168 -22.83 11.88 22.43
N TRP A 169 -21.51 11.68 22.52
CA TRP A 169 -20.52 12.17 21.55
C TRP A 169 -20.56 11.44 20.21
N TYR A 170 -21.29 10.33 20.09
CA TYR A 170 -21.30 9.54 18.85
C TYR A 170 -21.90 10.32 17.67
N LYS A 171 -22.86 11.22 17.97
CA LYS A 171 -23.49 12.12 17.01
C LYS A 171 -22.52 13.15 16.42
N ASP A 172 -21.41 13.42 17.11
CA ASP A 172 -20.43 14.43 16.73
C ASP A 172 -19.36 13.84 15.79
N LEU A 173 -19.36 12.53 15.58
CA LEU A 173 -18.48 11.89 14.60
C LEU A 173 -18.88 12.25 13.17
N ASP A 174 -17.87 12.56 12.35
CA ASP A 174 -18.06 12.84 10.94
C ASP A 174 -18.54 11.61 10.15
N SER A 175 -18.89 11.81 8.86
CA SER A 175 -19.42 10.76 8.00
C SER A 175 -18.42 9.65 7.63
N SER A 176 -17.15 9.75 8.03
CA SER A 176 -16.18 8.64 7.92
C SER A 176 -16.39 7.55 8.97
N TRP A 177 -17.32 7.75 9.90
CA TRP A 177 -17.76 6.75 10.87
C TRP A 177 -19.16 6.24 10.53
N LYS A 178 -19.40 4.96 10.82
CA LYS A 178 -20.75 4.39 10.80
C LYS A 178 -21.53 5.02 11.95
N GLN A 179 -22.74 5.47 11.66
CA GLN A 179 -23.65 6.02 12.66
C GLN A 179 -24.45 4.89 13.32
N SER A 180 -24.81 5.03 14.60
CA SER A 180 -25.72 4.09 15.30
C SER A 180 -27.07 4.04 14.60
N GLY A 181 -27.60 2.85 14.30
CA GLY A 181 -29.01 2.70 13.86
C GLY A 181 -29.27 2.72 12.34
N LYS A 182 -28.27 2.48 11.49
CA LYS A 182 -28.46 2.08 10.09
C LYS A 182 -27.66 0.84 9.74
#